data_AF-A0A1Q8G0S3-F1
#
_entry.id   AF-A0A1Q8G0S3-F1
#
_cell.length_a   1.000
_cell.length_b   1.000
_cell.length_c   1.000
_cell.angle_alpha   90.00
_cell.angle_beta   90.00
_cell.angle_gamma   90.00
#
_symmetry.space_group_name_H-M   'P 1'
#
loop_
_entity.id
_entity.type
_entity.pdbx_description
1 polymer ?
#
loop_
_entity_poly.entity_id
_entity_poly.type
_entity_poly.pdbx_seq_one_letter_code
_entity_poly.pdbx_strand_id
1 'polypeptide(L)'
;MTIGVIALIAACLAGLVPSRAAADSCTDTALHHAIPVSGEVSRDRQYAADIGFGWTFLLAPAPHGWDINVLDAGGYNLALATLPLHGNTNPRFLYGWHFRNAANTGPNEGDVNAPQHERRFMLNDPRGGAFRDTGLGWLRITDFGLADLEPGEQARMVYLQFNACIIVPKTDEERARELDATSPVYIDEEMELIRTCGLDLAYRPEAWVLPRMLNGDFDADGAHDFAVPIVRDVDGQHGIAICRAGTWTSIHGIDDAPPGSDLAPDYFNQVEAWRIGPRDAVAHYVGDARLPEGPGDALTLERIEKSAYSLYWNGAAFRSHHHYTLVEP
;
A
#
# COMPACT_ATOMS: atom_id res chain seq x y z
N MET A 1 -34.16 57.14 -8.84
CA MET A 1 -33.16 56.54 -7.95
C MET A 1 -32.96 55.10 -8.36
N THR A 2 -31.85 54.89 -9.04
CA THR A 2 -31.22 53.63 -9.44
C THR A 2 -30.85 52.79 -8.22
N ILE A 3 -30.96 51.47 -8.31
CA ILE A 3 -29.95 50.48 -7.88
C ILE A 3 -30.29 49.17 -8.62
N GLY A 4 -29.37 48.77 -9.51
CA GLY A 4 -29.38 47.46 -10.17
C GLY A 4 -28.60 46.45 -9.31
N VAL A 5 -29.11 45.22 -9.26
CA VAL A 5 -28.45 44.09 -8.61
C VAL A 5 -27.73 43.30 -9.69
N ILE A 6 -26.40 43.31 -9.66
CA ILE A 6 -25.52 42.48 -10.50
C ILE A 6 -25.27 41.18 -9.72
N ALA A 7 -25.74 40.07 -10.26
CA ALA A 7 -25.42 38.73 -9.76
C ALA A 7 -24.04 38.31 -10.31
N LEU A 8 -23.07 38.12 -9.42
CA LEU A 8 -21.74 37.59 -9.75
C LEU A 8 -21.79 36.06 -9.63
N ILE A 9 -21.80 35.35 -10.77
CA ILE A 9 -21.62 33.89 -10.81
C ILE A 9 -20.12 33.62 -10.81
N ALA A 10 -19.60 33.15 -9.68
CA ALA A 10 -18.24 32.63 -9.58
C ALA A 10 -18.20 31.20 -10.14
N ALA A 11 -17.65 31.05 -11.34
CA ALA A 11 -17.38 29.74 -11.92
C ALA A 11 -16.10 29.15 -11.30
N CYS A 12 -16.27 28.16 -10.42
CA CYS A 12 -15.16 27.31 -9.96
C CYS A 12 -14.67 26.44 -11.11
N LEU A 13 -13.59 26.86 -11.76
CA LEU A 13 -12.75 26.00 -12.59
C LEU A 13 -12.02 25.02 -11.66
N ALA A 14 -12.61 23.84 -11.45
CA ALA A 14 -11.89 22.70 -10.90
C ALA A 14 -10.81 22.29 -11.91
N GLY A 15 -9.55 22.59 -11.58
CA GLY A 15 -8.40 22.16 -12.35
C GLY A 15 -8.31 20.64 -12.37
N LEU A 16 -8.56 20.05 -13.54
CA LEU A 16 -8.14 18.69 -13.86
C LEU A 16 -6.61 18.68 -13.86
N VAL A 17 -6.00 18.33 -12.73
CA VAL A 17 -4.57 18.02 -12.67
C VAL A 17 -4.37 16.72 -13.45
N PRO A 18 -3.55 16.70 -14.52
CA PRO A 18 -3.28 15.47 -15.24
C PRO A 18 -2.46 14.53 -14.35
N SER A 19 -3.00 13.33 -14.08
CA SER A 19 -2.45 12.25 -13.25
C SER A 19 -1.18 11.59 -13.80
N ARG A 20 -0.24 12.34 -14.37
CA ARG A 20 1.00 11.80 -14.94
C ARG A 20 2.09 11.47 -13.91
N ALA A 21 1.92 11.84 -12.64
CA ALA A 21 2.94 11.62 -11.61
C ALA A 21 2.93 10.22 -10.97
N ALA A 22 1.87 9.43 -11.15
CA ALA A 22 1.76 8.11 -10.50
C ALA A 22 2.57 7.00 -11.20
N ALA A 23 3.03 7.21 -12.43
CA ALA A 23 3.80 6.19 -13.17
C ALA A 23 5.28 6.12 -12.77
N ASP A 24 5.77 7.12 -12.03
CA ASP A 24 7.18 7.24 -11.62
C ASP A 24 7.42 6.87 -10.15
N SER A 25 6.37 6.70 -9.35
CA SER A 25 6.50 6.21 -7.98
C SER A 25 6.45 4.69 -7.99
N CYS A 26 7.52 4.04 -7.51
CA CYS A 26 7.53 2.58 -7.28
C CYS A 26 6.67 2.26 -6.04
N THR A 27 5.36 2.31 -6.21
CA THR A 27 4.37 2.21 -5.13
C THR A 27 3.30 1.19 -5.51
N ASP A 28 2.92 0.36 -4.54
CA ASP A 28 1.83 -0.60 -4.71
C ASP A 28 0.55 0.09 -5.15
N THR A 29 -0.27 -0.64 -5.91
CA THR A 29 -1.59 -0.21 -6.33
C THR A 29 -2.60 -1.32 -6.04
N ALA A 30 -3.90 -1.03 -6.18
CA ALA A 30 -4.95 -2.05 -6.06
C ALA A 30 -4.82 -3.20 -7.07
N LEU A 31 -4.01 -3.06 -8.12
CA LEU A 31 -3.86 -4.05 -9.19
C LEU A 31 -2.48 -4.69 -9.26
N HIS A 32 -1.47 -4.08 -8.65
CA HIS A 32 -0.08 -4.51 -8.80
C HIS A 32 0.71 -4.31 -7.51
N HIS A 33 1.62 -5.24 -7.25
CA HIS A 33 2.77 -5.07 -6.37
C HIS A 33 3.85 -4.27 -7.11
N ALA A 34 4.57 -3.39 -6.41
CA ALA A 34 5.67 -2.59 -6.93
C ALA A 34 6.91 -2.78 -6.04
N ILE A 35 7.92 -3.46 -6.58
CA ILE A 35 9.11 -3.85 -5.83
C ILE A 35 10.28 -2.94 -6.23
N PRO A 36 10.75 -2.05 -5.33
CA PRO A 36 11.89 -1.20 -5.62
C PRO A 36 13.18 -2.02 -5.57
N VAL A 37 14.04 -1.80 -6.56
CA VAL A 37 15.40 -2.38 -6.61
C VAL A 37 16.38 -1.25 -6.88
N SER A 38 17.45 -1.16 -6.12
CA SER A 38 18.51 -0.17 -6.37
C SER A 38 19.87 -0.79 -6.11
N GLY A 39 20.88 -0.31 -6.80
CA GLY A 39 22.22 -0.86 -6.61
C GLY A 39 23.27 -0.23 -7.50
N GLU A 40 24.49 -0.74 -7.33
CA GLU A 40 25.64 -0.45 -8.16
C GLU A 40 26.21 -1.77 -8.68
N VAL A 41 26.58 -1.79 -9.95
CA VAL A 41 27.33 -2.89 -10.57
C VAL A 41 28.54 -2.34 -11.29
N SER A 42 29.65 -3.09 -11.29
CA SER A 42 30.89 -2.66 -11.91
C SER A 42 31.60 -3.82 -12.60
N ARG A 43 32.29 -3.49 -13.70
CA ARG A 43 33.11 -4.41 -14.51
C ARG A 43 32.31 -5.63 -15.00
N ASP A 44 32.85 -6.82 -14.78
CA ASP A 44 32.32 -8.13 -15.15
C ASP A 44 31.44 -8.75 -14.06
N ARG A 45 31.09 -7.98 -13.02
CA ARG A 45 30.23 -8.48 -11.94
C ARG A 45 28.77 -8.49 -12.36
N GLN A 46 28.06 -9.49 -11.87
CA GLN A 46 26.61 -9.53 -11.90
C GLN A 46 26.02 -8.83 -10.68
N TYR A 47 24.82 -8.27 -10.82
CA TYR A 47 23.98 -7.83 -9.71
C TYR A 47 22.73 -8.70 -9.67
N ALA A 48 22.39 -9.26 -8.51
CA ALA A 48 21.17 -10.04 -8.33
C ALA A 48 20.43 -9.59 -7.07
N ALA A 49 19.12 -9.45 -7.16
CA ALA A 49 18.23 -9.16 -6.04
C ALA A 49 17.02 -10.08 -6.08
N ASP A 50 16.74 -10.74 -4.95
CA ASP A 50 15.45 -11.40 -4.73
C ASP A 50 14.37 -10.32 -4.62
N ILE A 51 13.33 -10.46 -5.42
CA ILE A 51 12.21 -9.51 -5.49
C ILE A 51 10.90 -10.13 -5.00
N GLY A 52 10.98 -11.28 -4.32
CA GLY A 52 9.82 -12.05 -3.87
C GLY A 52 9.21 -12.88 -5.00
N PHE A 53 8.11 -13.58 -4.70
CA PHE A 53 7.37 -14.41 -5.67
C PHE A 53 8.21 -15.54 -6.32
N GLY A 54 9.36 -15.86 -5.72
CA GLY A 54 10.36 -16.76 -6.31
C GLY A 54 11.07 -16.17 -7.53
N TRP A 55 11.05 -14.85 -7.72
CA TRP A 55 11.65 -14.16 -8.85
C TRP A 55 12.95 -13.45 -8.44
N THR A 56 13.86 -13.29 -9.38
CA THR A 56 15.15 -12.61 -9.17
C THR A 56 15.37 -11.57 -10.27
N PHE A 57 15.57 -10.32 -9.87
CA PHE A 57 16.09 -9.28 -10.76
C PHE A 57 17.60 -9.46 -10.93
N LEU A 58 18.08 -9.51 -12.17
CA LEU A 58 19.47 -9.79 -12.50
C LEU A 58 19.99 -8.83 -13.57
N LEU A 59 21.12 -8.19 -13.30
CA LEU A 59 21.97 -7.57 -14.32
C LEU A 59 23.10 -8.53 -14.68
N ALA A 60 22.95 -9.22 -15.80
CA ALA A 60 23.94 -10.18 -16.27
C ALA A 60 25.03 -9.46 -17.09
N PRO A 61 26.33 -9.73 -16.86
CA PRO A 61 27.40 -9.15 -17.66
C PRO A 61 27.26 -9.46 -19.15
N ALA A 62 27.53 -8.47 -19.98
CA ALA A 62 27.54 -8.54 -21.44
C ALA A 62 28.75 -7.77 -22.00
N PRO A 63 29.16 -8.00 -23.27
CA PRO A 63 30.40 -7.43 -23.81
C PRO A 63 30.56 -5.92 -23.65
N HIS A 64 29.46 -5.15 -23.75
CA HIS A 64 29.48 -3.69 -23.68
C HIS A 64 28.75 -3.11 -22.44
N GLY A 65 28.38 -3.95 -21.47
CA GLY A 65 27.67 -3.55 -20.26
C GLY A 65 26.89 -4.71 -19.63
N TRP A 66 25.56 -4.56 -19.48
CA TRP A 66 24.73 -5.58 -18.84
C TRP A 66 23.40 -5.83 -19.56
N ASP A 67 22.86 -7.03 -19.38
CA ASP A 67 21.51 -7.40 -19.79
C ASP A 67 20.59 -7.46 -18.57
N ILE A 68 19.42 -6.82 -18.70
CA ILE A 68 18.33 -6.86 -17.73
C ILE A 68 17.58 -8.18 -17.89
N ASN A 69 17.58 -8.96 -16.82
CA ASN A 69 16.84 -10.21 -16.72
C ASN A 69 15.96 -10.19 -15.47
N VAL A 70 14.79 -10.81 -15.56
CA VAL A 70 13.95 -11.13 -14.41
C VAL A 70 13.68 -12.61 -14.48
N LEU A 71 14.33 -13.37 -13.60
CA LEU A 71 14.29 -14.83 -13.61
C LEU A 71 13.20 -15.32 -12.67
N ASP A 72 12.44 -16.33 -13.07
CA ASP A 72 11.55 -17.06 -12.16
C ASP A 72 12.32 -18.12 -11.34
N ALA A 73 11.60 -18.87 -10.51
CA ALA A 73 12.19 -19.92 -9.68
C ALA A 73 12.85 -21.06 -10.47
N GLY A 74 12.47 -21.24 -11.75
CA GLY A 74 13.07 -22.21 -12.67
C GLY A 74 14.22 -21.66 -13.50
N GLY A 75 14.58 -20.37 -13.32
CA GLY A 75 15.61 -19.68 -14.11
C GLY A 75 15.13 -19.19 -15.49
N TYR A 76 13.83 -19.23 -15.78
CA TYR A 76 13.26 -18.68 -17.01
C TYR A 76 13.22 -17.15 -16.94
N ASN A 77 13.68 -16.48 -17.99
CA ASN A 77 13.71 -15.03 -18.06
C ASN A 77 12.39 -14.43 -18.55
N LEU A 78 11.61 -13.90 -17.62
CA LEU A 78 10.31 -13.27 -17.84
C LEU A 78 10.39 -12.00 -18.70
N ALA A 79 11.55 -11.34 -18.75
CA ALA A 79 11.71 -10.11 -19.51
C ALA A 79 11.81 -10.34 -21.04
N LEU A 80 11.93 -11.59 -21.49
CA LEU A 80 12.18 -11.93 -22.91
C LEU A 80 11.13 -11.39 -23.88
N ALA A 81 9.90 -11.16 -23.44
CA ALA A 81 8.83 -10.60 -24.27
C ALA A 81 9.01 -9.10 -24.60
N THR A 82 10.00 -8.43 -24.00
CA THR A 82 10.29 -7.03 -24.29
C THR A 82 10.77 -6.87 -25.74
N LEU A 83 9.96 -6.20 -26.55
CA LEU A 83 10.28 -5.92 -27.95
C LEU A 83 11.26 -4.74 -28.07
N PRO A 84 12.15 -4.74 -29.08
CA PRO A 84 12.88 -3.54 -29.46
C PRO A 84 11.91 -2.41 -29.83
N LEU A 85 12.06 -1.23 -29.19
CA LEU A 85 11.21 -0.08 -29.50
C LEU A 85 11.60 0.57 -30.83
N HIS A 86 12.89 0.56 -31.15
CA HIS A 86 13.40 1.22 -32.34
C HIS A 86 14.58 0.43 -32.97
N GLY A 87 14.30 -0.26 -34.07
CA GLY A 87 15.32 -1.06 -34.77
C GLY A 87 15.78 -2.27 -33.95
N ASN A 88 17.09 -2.45 -33.84
CA ASN A 88 17.69 -3.64 -33.21
C ASN A 88 17.99 -3.47 -31.71
N THR A 89 17.74 -2.28 -31.14
CA THR A 89 18.09 -1.99 -29.74
C THR A 89 16.94 -2.37 -28.81
N ASN A 90 17.18 -3.37 -27.96
CA ASN A 90 16.23 -3.79 -26.94
C ASN A 90 16.41 -2.98 -25.65
N PRO A 91 15.34 -2.49 -25.00
CA PRO A 91 15.42 -1.85 -23.68
C PRO A 91 16.04 -2.72 -22.57
N ARG A 92 16.15 -4.02 -22.76
CA ARG A 92 16.85 -4.89 -21.79
C ARG A 92 18.38 -4.76 -21.85
N PHE A 93 18.92 -4.11 -22.87
CA PHE A 93 20.35 -3.97 -23.04
C PHE A 93 20.83 -2.61 -22.48
N LEU A 94 21.78 -2.67 -21.54
CA LEU A 94 22.41 -1.53 -20.89
C LEU A 94 23.86 -1.46 -21.36
N TYR A 95 24.08 -0.93 -22.55
CA TYR A 95 25.41 -0.90 -23.17
C TYR A 95 25.97 0.51 -23.28
N GLY A 96 27.30 0.62 -23.19
CA GLY A 96 27.99 1.92 -23.14
C GLY A 96 27.83 2.73 -24.42
N TRP A 97 27.85 2.06 -25.57
CA TRP A 97 27.65 2.69 -26.87
C TRP A 97 26.26 3.30 -27.04
N HIS A 98 25.26 2.95 -26.22
CA HIS A 98 23.96 3.63 -26.23
C HIS A 98 24.07 5.11 -25.86
N PHE A 99 25.12 5.50 -25.13
CA PHE A 99 25.36 6.86 -24.63
C PHE A 99 26.36 7.65 -25.48
N ARG A 100 26.83 7.08 -26.60
CA ARG A 100 27.80 7.69 -27.50
C ARG A 100 27.22 7.80 -28.91
N ASN A 101 27.65 8.80 -29.67
CA ASN A 101 27.30 8.89 -31.09
C ASN A 101 27.94 7.73 -31.89
N ALA A 102 27.50 7.52 -33.13
CA ALA A 102 27.94 6.39 -33.95
C ALA A 102 29.47 6.36 -34.22
N ALA A 103 30.13 7.53 -34.19
CA ALA A 103 31.58 7.65 -34.37
C ALA A 103 32.37 7.49 -33.04
N ASN A 104 31.68 7.35 -31.91
CA ASN A 104 32.24 7.37 -30.57
C ASN A 104 33.09 8.61 -30.25
N THR A 105 32.79 9.75 -30.86
CA THR A 105 33.51 11.02 -30.65
C THR A 105 32.85 11.91 -29.61
N GLY A 106 31.58 11.66 -29.28
CA GLY A 106 30.80 12.48 -28.36
C GLY A 106 29.58 11.74 -27.78
N PRO A 107 28.79 12.43 -26.94
CA PRO A 107 27.52 11.91 -26.42
C PRO A 107 26.55 11.54 -27.55
N ASN A 108 25.63 10.62 -27.27
CA ASN A 108 24.53 10.31 -28.18
C ASN A 108 23.46 11.42 -28.11
N GLU A 109 23.28 12.17 -29.20
CA GLU A 109 22.26 13.21 -29.32
C GLU A 109 21.01 12.74 -30.09
N GLY A 110 20.90 11.42 -30.35
CA GLY A 110 19.81 10.78 -31.09
C GLY A 110 20.25 10.00 -32.32
N ASP A 111 21.52 10.14 -32.72
CA ASP A 111 22.13 9.47 -33.88
C ASP A 111 22.11 7.95 -33.74
N VAL A 112 22.25 7.47 -32.51
CA VAL A 112 22.10 6.07 -32.15
C VAL A 112 20.71 5.90 -31.55
N ASN A 113 19.88 5.14 -32.24
CA ASN A 113 18.50 4.85 -31.84
C ASN A 113 18.47 3.84 -30.67
N ALA A 114 18.89 4.30 -29.50
CA ALA A 114 18.99 3.53 -28.29
C ALA A 114 18.21 4.21 -27.15
N PRO A 115 17.56 3.42 -26.27
CA PRO A 115 17.01 3.94 -25.03
C PRO A 115 18.13 4.63 -24.22
N GLN A 116 17.86 5.82 -23.65
CA GLN A 116 18.88 6.70 -23.03
C GLN A 116 19.15 6.36 -21.56
N HIS A 117 18.57 7.07 -20.60
CA HIS A 117 18.79 6.83 -19.16
C HIS A 117 17.72 5.93 -18.53
N GLU A 118 16.56 5.81 -19.18
CA GLU A 118 15.45 4.98 -18.72
C GLU A 118 15.29 3.76 -19.64
N ARG A 119 15.07 2.60 -19.04
CA ARG A 119 14.69 1.36 -19.72
C ARG A 119 13.33 0.96 -19.21
N ARG A 120 12.42 0.64 -20.12
CA ARG A 120 11.11 0.04 -19.81
C ARG A 120 11.05 -1.33 -20.46
N PHE A 121 10.62 -2.32 -19.71
CA PHE A 121 10.55 -3.70 -20.16
C PHE A 121 9.25 -4.37 -19.68
N MET A 122 8.82 -5.39 -20.41
CA MET A 122 7.63 -6.18 -20.09
C MET A 122 8.05 -7.51 -19.49
N LEU A 123 7.26 -8.02 -18.54
CA LEU A 123 7.45 -9.29 -17.86
C LEU A 123 6.31 -10.22 -18.23
N ASN A 124 6.63 -11.27 -18.96
CA ASN A 124 5.66 -12.26 -19.39
C ASN A 124 5.99 -13.60 -18.74
N ASP A 125 5.13 -14.07 -17.83
CA ASP A 125 5.16 -15.45 -17.38
C ASP A 125 4.35 -16.29 -18.38
N PRO A 126 4.98 -17.15 -19.20
CA PRO A 126 4.25 -17.98 -20.17
C PRO A 126 3.30 -19.00 -19.52
N ARG A 127 3.39 -19.20 -18.19
CA ARG A 127 2.45 -20.01 -17.41
C ARG A 127 1.30 -19.17 -16.85
N GLY A 128 1.51 -17.87 -16.69
CA GLY A 128 0.47 -16.91 -16.37
C GLY A 128 -0.45 -16.73 -17.58
N GLY A 129 -1.75 -16.55 -17.34
CA GLY A 129 -2.78 -16.56 -18.37
C GLY A 129 -2.72 -15.39 -19.37
N ALA A 130 -3.73 -14.54 -19.34
CA ALA A 130 -3.96 -13.55 -20.39
C ALA A 130 -2.91 -12.43 -20.37
N PHE A 131 -2.75 -11.70 -21.48
CA PHE A 131 -1.86 -10.53 -21.57
C PHE A 131 -2.13 -9.44 -20.51
N ARG A 132 -3.30 -9.44 -19.86
CA ARG A 132 -3.62 -8.54 -18.74
C ARG A 132 -2.82 -8.84 -17.47
N ASP A 133 -2.17 -10.00 -17.42
CA ASP A 133 -1.33 -10.47 -16.32
C ASP A 133 0.17 -10.26 -16.64
N THR A 134 0.48 -9.40 -17.62
CA THR A 134 1.85 -9.04 -17.95
C THR A 134 2.37 -8.03 -16.92
N GLY A 135 3.44 -8.38 -16.22
CA GLY A 135 4.15 -7.44 -15.37
C GLY A 135 4.90 -6.39 -16.20
N LEU A 136 5.32 -5.32 -15.55
CA LEU A 136 6.13 -4.27 -16.15
C LEU A 136 7.36 -4.04 -15.30
N GLY A 137 8.41 -3.51 -15.90
CA GLY A 137 9.56 -3.06 -15.16
C GLY A 137 10.16 -1.81 -15.79
N TRP A 138 10.76 -0.99 -14.94
CA TRP A 138 11.61 0.09 -15.41
C TRP A 138 12.92 0.11 -14.64
N LEU A 139 13.96 0.59 -15.30
CA LEU A 139 15.27 0.89 -14.70
C LEU A 139 15.71 2.28 -15.16
N ARG A 140 16.08 3.11 -14.19
CA ARG A 140 16.64 4.44 -14.37
C ARG A 140 18.08 4.44 -13.92
N ILE A 141 18.96 4.82 -14.83
CA ILE A 141 20.38 4.98 -14.58
C ILE A 141 20.60 6.31 -13.87
N THR A 142 21.23 6.28 -12.70
CA THR A 142 21.53 7.47 -11.90
C THR A 142 22.96 7.96 -12.09
N ASP A 143 23.89 7.03 -12.33
CA ASP A 143 25.27 7.34 -12.68
C ASP A 143 25.90 6.17 -13.46
N PHE A 144 26.92 6.44 -14.26
CA PHE A 144 27.65 5.41 -15.00
C PHE A 144 29.03 5.88 -15.47
N GLY A 145 29.91 4.92 -15.66
CA GLY A 145 31.22 5.14 -16.29
C GLY A 145 31.34 4.41 -17.61
N LEU A 146 32.06 5.01 -18.55
CA LEU A 146 32.36 4.41 -19.85
C LEU A 146 33.87 4.19 -20.03
N ALA A 147 34.22 3.18 -20.81
CA ALA A 147 35.55 2.94 -21.37
C ALA A 147 35.46 2.67 -22.87
N ASP A 148 36.62 2.48 -23.52
CA ASP A 148 36.73 2.18 -24.95
C ASP A 148 36.14 3.33 -25.79
N LEU A 149 36.63 4.55 -25.52
CA LEU A 149 36.10 5.83 -26.03
C LEU A 149 36.82 6.32 -27.30
N GLU A 150 37.69 5.50 -27.88
CA GLU A 150 38.42 5.88 -29.09
C GLU A 150 37.46 5.91 -30.31
N PRO A 151 37.67 6.83 -31.28
CA PRO A 151 36.82 6.92 -32.45
C PRO A 151 36.74 5.61 -33.23
N GLY A 152 35.52 5.19 -33.55
CA GLY A 152 35.24 3.94 -34.27
C GLY A 152 35.13 2.68 -33.38
N GLU A 153 35.42 2.78 -32.08
CA GLU A 153 35.15 1.70 -31.11
C GLU A 153 33.71 1.77 -30.56
N GLN A 154 33.22 0.68 -29.99
CA GLN A 154 31.98 0.67 -29.23
C GLN A 154 32.28 0.81 -27.74
N ALA A 155 31.87 1.95 -27.17
CA ALA A 155 32.02 2.18 -25.75
C ALA A 155 31.38 1.10 -24.89
N ARG A 156 32.04 0.76 -23.79
CA ARG A 156 31.59 -0.23 -22.81
C ARG A 156 31.31 0.44 -21.48
N MET A 157 30.25 0.02 -20.78
CA MET A 157 30.03 0.48 -19.42
C MET A 157 31.03 -0.20 -18.46
N VAL A 158 31.66 0.58 -17.58
CA VAL A 158 32.58 0.08 -16.54
C VAL A 158 31.97 0.07 -15.15
N TYR A 159 30.98 0.93 -14.90
CA TYR A 159 30.12 0.86 -13.73
C TYR A 159 28.75 1.45 -14.07
N LEU A 160 27.76 1.10 -13.26
CA LEU A 160 26.38 1.55 -13.36
C LEU A 160 25.79 1.65 -11.96
N GLN A 161 25.23 2.81 -11.62
CA GLN A 161 24.32 3.01 -10.50
C GLN A 161 22.90 3.18 -11.03
N PHE A 162 21.93 2.57 -10.35
CA PHE A 162 20.55 2.56 -10.85
C PHE A 162 19.51 2.47 -9.75
N ASN A 163 18.31 2.92 -10.12
CA ASN A 163 17.05 2.61 -9.46
C ASN A 163 16.15 1.88 -10.44
N ALA A 164 15.40 0.90 -9.98
CA ALA A 164 14.47 0.12 -10.78
C ALA A 164 13.21 -0.18 -9.98
N CYS A 165 12.14 -0.49 -10.69
CA CYS A 165 10.90 -0.95 -10.10
C CYS A 165 10.38 -2.12 -10.91
N ILE A 166 9.99 -3.18 -10.21
CA ILE A 166 9.37 -4.36 -10.79
C ILE A 166 7.90 -4.35 -10.38
N ILE A 167 7.02 -4.27 -11.38
CA ILE A 167 5.58 -4.17 -11.20
C ILE A 167 4.97 -5.52 -11.58
N VAL A 168 4.43 -6.22 -10.58
CA VAL A 168 3.87 -7.57 -10.74
C VAL A 168 2.36 -7.48 -10.51
N PRO A 169 1.51 -8.01 -11.41
CA PRO A 169 0.06 -8.00 -11.19
C PRO A 169 -0.30 -8.85 -9.98
N LYS A 170 -1.24 -8.35 -9.18
CA LYS A 170 -1.84 -9.11 -8.08
C LYS A 170 -2.71 -10.22 -8.63
N THR A 171 -2.75 -11.36 -7.94
CA THR A 171 -3.66 -12.46 -8.28
C THR A 171 -5.11 -12.03 -8.08
N ASP A 172 -6.06 -12.74 -8.70
CA ASP A 172 -7.50 -12.53 -8.46
C ASP A 172 -7.85 -12.67 -6.99
N GLU A 173 -7.23 -13.63 -6.30
CA GLU A 173 -7.43 -13.88 -4.88
C GLU A 173 -6.91 -12.73 -4.00
N GLU A 174 -5.73 -12.19 -4.32
CA GLU A 174 -5.19 -11.02 -3.63
C GLU A 174 -6.09 -9.79 -3.83
N ARG A 175 -6.50 -9.53 -5.08
CA ARG A 175 -7.41 -8.43 -5.40
C ARG A 175 -8.76 -8.57 -4.71
N ALA A 176 -9.33 -9.77 -4.71
CA ALA A 176 -10.58 -10.07 -4.02
C ALA A 176 -10.43 -9.85 -2.51
N ARG A 177 -9.31 -10.30 -1.91
CA ARG A 177 -9.03 -10.09 -0.48
C ARG A 177 -8.85 -8.61 -0.12
N GLU A 178 -8.19 -7.82 -0.96
CA GLU A 178 -8.02 -6.37 -0.72
C GLU A 178 -9.33 -5.59 -0.91
N LEU A 179 -10.08 -5.94 -1.95
CA LEU A 179 -11.42 -5.39 -2.17
C LEU A 179 -12.34 -5.75 -1.01
N ASP A 180 -12.26 -6.99 -0.54
CA ASP A 180 -12.99 -7.45 0.62
C ASP A 180 -12.54 -6.67 1.85
N ALA A 181 -11.25 -6.58 2.19
CA ALA A 181 -10.76 -5.83 3.36
C ALA A 181 -11.19 -4.35 3.42
N THR A 182 -11.50 -3.75 2.27
CA THR A 182 -12.00 -2.37 2.14
C THR A 182 -13.51 -2.26 1.91
N SER A 183 -14.21 -3.38 1.77
CA SER A 183 -15.65 -3.44 1.61
C SER A 183 -16.36 -3.14 2.94
N PRO A 184 -17.35 -2.21 2.96
CA PRO A 184 -18.19 -1.98 4.13
C PRO A 184 -19.32 -3.01 4.24
N VAL A 185 -19.47 -3.91 3.26
CA VAL A 185 -20.53 -4.92 3.24
C VAL A 185 -20.01 -6.17 3.92
N TYR A 186 -20.71 -6.62 4.96
CA TYR A 186 -20.47 -7.91 5.61
C TYR A 186 -20.88 -9.05 4.68
N ILE A 187 -20.05 -10.08 4.61
CA ILE A 187 -20.40 -11.34 3.91
C ILE A 187 -21.32 -12.21 4.77
N ASP A 188 -21.97 -13.19 4.17
CA ASP A 188 -22.96 -14.05 4.85
C ASP A 188 -22.34 -14.77 6.05
N GLU A 189 -21.11 -15.25 5.94
CA GLU A 189 -20.37 -15.92 7.02
C GLU A 189 -20.11 -14.99 8.22
N GLU A 190 -19.76 -13.73 7.97
CA GLU A 190 -19.56 -12.73 9.02
C GLU A 190 -20.90 -12.37 9.68
N MET A 191 -21.96 -12.23 8.90
CA MET A 191 -23.29 -11.98 9.43
C MET A 191 -23.79 -13.13 10.30
N GLU A 192 -23.50 -14.38 9.94
CA GLU A 192 -23.79 -15.55 10.77
C GLU A 192 -22.99 -15.52 12.07
N LEU A 193 -21.71 -15.18 12.01
CA LEU A 193 -20.84 -15.05 13.19
C LEU A 193 -21.36 -13.96 14.15
N ILE A 194 -21.68 -12.77 13.63
CA ILE A 194 -22.21 -11.64 14.41
C ILE A 194 -23.52 -12.02 15.10
N ARG A 195 -24.44 -12.68 14.39
CA ARG A 195 -25.73 -13.10 14.94
C ARG A 195 -25.59 -14.19 15.98
N THR A 196 -24.70 -15.15 15.75
CA THR A 196 -24.42 -16.24 16.71
C THR A 196 -23.88 -15.71 18.03
N CYS A 197 -23.18 -14.57 18.00
CA CYS A 197 -22.71 -13.92 19.23
C CYS A 197 -23.83 -13.30 20.10
N GLY A 198 -25.07 -13.26 19.60
CA GLY A 198 -26.21 -12.74 20.34
C GLY A 198 -26.38 -11.23 20.25
N LEU A 199 -26.00 -10.62 19.12
CA LEU A 199 -26.34 -9.22 18.85
C LEU A 199 -27.86 -9.05 18.82
N ASP A 200 -28.39 -8.16 19.68
CA ASP A 200 -29.82 -7.88 19.77
C ASP A 200 -30.36 -7.28 18.46
N LEU A 201 -31.60 -7.62 18.10
CA LEU A 201 -32.24 -7.20 16.85
C LEU A 201 -32.51 -5.69 16.78
N ALA A 202 -32.39 -4.95 17.88
CA ALA A 202 -32.42 -3.49 17.89
C ALA A 202 -31.17 -2.85 17.24
N TYR A 203 -30.14 -3.65 16.96
CA TYR A 203 -28.89 -3.22 16.36
C TYR A 203 -28.66 -3.90 15.02
N ARG A 204 -28.22 -3.10 14.06
CA ARG A 204 -27.83 -3.57 12.74
C ARG A 204 -26.32 -3.43 12.55
N PRO A 205 -25.61 -4.47 12.11
CA PRO A 205 -24.24 -4.34 11.66
C PRO A 205 -24.16 -3.37 10.48
N GLU A 206 -23.33 -2.35 10.60
CA GLU A 206 -23.07 -1.38 9.53
C GLU A 206 -21.67 -0.85 9.68
N ALA A 207 -20.82 -1.09 8.69
CA ALA A 207 -19.41 -0.68 8.71
C ALA A 207 -19.23 0.81 8.39
N TRP A 208 -19.72 1.67 9.28
CA TRP A 208 -19.54 3.12 9.19
C TRP A 208 -18.08 3.56 9.44
N VAL A 209 -17.23 2.65 9.96
CA VAL A 209 -15.78 2.77 10.04
C VAL A 209 -15.12 1.48 9.50
N LEU A 210 -13.97 1.61 8.82
CA LEU A 210 -13.23 0.49 8.24
C LEU A 210 -11.94 0.17 9.03
N PRO A 211 -11.52 -1.11 9.07
CA PRO A 211 -12.12 -2.28 8.41
C PRO A 211 -13.47 -2.67 9.04
N ARG A 212 -14.36 -3.36 8.31
CA ARG A 212 -15.73 -3.65 8.81
C ARG A 212 -15.78 -4.59 10.02
N MET A 213 -14.74 -5.37 10.25
CA MET A 213 -14.60 -6.28 11.38
C MET A 213 -13.14 -6.30 11.81
N LEU A 214 -12.90 -6.31 13.12
CA LEU A 214 -11.58 -6.44 13.68
C LEU A 214 -11.52 -7.68 14.57
N ASN A 215 -10.55 -8.56 14.33
CA ASN A 215 -10.36 -9.80 15.09
C ASN A 215 -9.21 -9.65 16.09
N GLY A 216 -9.36 -10.19 17.30
CA GLY A 216 -8.35 -10.11 18.36
C GLY A 216 -8.64 -11.08 19.51
N ASP A 217 -7.91 -10.90 20.61
CA ASP A 217 -8.15 -11.58 21.89
C ASP A 217 -8.32 -10.51 22.97
N PHE A 218 -9.54 -10.01 23.15
CA PHE A 218 -9.79 -8.81 23.96
C PHE A 218 -9.69 -9.07 25.45
N ASP A 219 -9.84 -10.31 25.91
CA ASP A 219 -9.78 -10.67 27.33
C ASP A 219 -8.65 -11.65 27.72
N ALA A 220 -7.78 -12.00 26.77
CA ALA A 220 -6.65 -12.93 26.90
C ALA A 220 -7.03 -14.35 27.33
N ASP A 221 -8.20 -14.83 26.93
CA ASP A 221 -8.59 -16.22 27.16
C ASP A 221 -8.09 -17.17 26.04
N GLY A 222 -7.49 -16.61 24.98
CA GLY A 222 -6.98 -17.33 23.82
C GLY A 222 -8.06 -17.82 22.85
N ALA A 223 -9.34 -17.47 23.09
CA ALA A 223 -10.42 -17.67 22.15
C ALA A 223 -10.40 -16.58 21.06
N HIS A 224 -11.17 -16.82 20.00
CA HIS A 224 -11.31 -15.85 18.92
C HIS A 224 -12.39 -14.83 19.28
N ASP A 225 -11.98 -13.57 19.39
CA ASP A 225 -12.89 -12.47 19.57
C ASP A 225 -12.92 -11.58 18.33
N PHE A 226 -14.02 -10.84 18.19
CA PHE A 226 -14.15 -9.84 17.14
C PHE A 226 -14.95 -8.63 17.59
N ALA A 227 -14.67 -7.49 16.98
CA ALA A 227 -15.45 -6.28 17.12
C ALA A 227 -16.09 -5.91 15.76
N VAL A 228 -17.30 -5.37 15.80
CA VAL A 228 -18.03 -4.89 14.62
C VAL A 228 -18.70 -3.55 14.89
N PRO A 229 -18.65 -2.59 13.94
CA PRO A 229 -19.45 -1.38 14.00
C PRO A 229 -20.93 -1.71 13.80
N ILE A 230 -21.77 -1.12 14.65
CA ILE A 230 -23.23 -1.30 14.67
C ILE A 230 -23.93 0.05 14.69
N VAL A 231 -25.20 0.05 14.30
CA VAL A 231 -26.10 1.18 14.38
C VAL A 231 -27.39 0.73 15.06
N ARG A 232 -27.89 1.53 16.01
CA ARG A 232 -29.19 1.28 16.62
C ARG A 232 -30.32 1.74 15.70
N ASP A 233 -31.30 0.87 15.44
CA ASP A 233 -32.35 1.14 14.43
C ASP A 233 -33.29 2.30 14.81
N VAL A 234 -33.48 2.59 16.10
CA VAL A 234 -34.47 3.58 16.56
C VAL A 234 -34.05 5.03 16.32
N ASP A 235 -32.75 5.32 16.41
CA ASP A 235 -32.22 6.69 16.39
C ASP A 235 -30.94 6.85 15.55
N GLY A 236 -30.42 5.77 14.98
CA GLY A 236 -29.21 5.81 14.17
C GLY A 236 -27.93 6.00 14.98
N GLN A 237 -27.97 5.85 16.30
CA GLN A 237 -26.77 6.00 17.14
C GLN A 237 -25.72 4.96 16.75
N HIS A 238 -24.49 5.40 16.48
CA HIS A 238 -23.37 4.52 16.18
C HIS A 238 -22.80 3.91 17.45
N GLY A 239 -22.43 2.64 17.38
CA GLY A 239 -21.75 1.93 18.45
C GLY A 239 -20.86 0.81 17.92
N ILE A 240 -20.23 0.10 18.84
CA ILE A 240 -19.40 -1.07 18.54
C ILE A 240 -19.88 -2.23 19.39
N ALA A 241 -20.12 -3.38 18.74
CA ALA A 241 -20.33 -4.63 19.42
C ALA A 241 -18.99 -5.39 19.48
N ILE A 242 -18.60 -5.82 20.67
CA ILE A 242 -17.46 -6.70 20.90
C ILE A 242 -18.00 -8.08 21.30
N CYS A 243 -17.69 -9.07 20.48
CA CYS A 243 -18.02 -10.46 20.70
C CYS A 243 -16.82 -11.20 21.29
N ARG A 244 -17.00 -11.80 22.47
CA ARG A 244 -15.97 -12.63 23.09
C ARG A 244 -16.31 -14.12 23.01
N ALA A 245 -15.33 -14.93 22.61
CA ALA A 245 -15.43 -16.37 22.40
C ALA A 245 -16.71 -16.82 21.67
N GLY A 246 -17.18 -16.03 20.69
CA GLY A 246 -18.38 -16.29 19.91
C GLY A 246 -19.71 -16.30 20.68
N THR A 247 -19.73 -15.90 21.97
CA THR A 247 -20.91 -16.08 22.84
C THR A 247 -21.27 -14.87 23.70
N TRP A 248 -20.31 -14.00 24.04
CA TRP A 248 -20.57 -12.85 24.92
C TRP A 248 -20.47 -11.54 24.16
N THR A 249 -21.62 -10.95 23.83
CA THR A 249 -21.68 -9.62 23.20
C THR A 249 -21.66 -8.50 24.25
N SER A 250 -20.78 -7.52 24.06
CA SER A 250 -20.76 -6.24 24.79
C SER A 250 -20.98 -5.11 23.79
N ILE A 251 -21.87 -4.16 24.10
CA ILE A 251 -22.18 -3.02 23.24
C ILE A 251 -21.66 -1.74 23.89
N HIS A 252 -20.97 -0.91 23.10
CA HIS A 252 -20.38 0.34 23.54
C HIS A 252 -20.73 1.48 22.59
N GLY A 253 -20.93 2.68 23.14
CA GLY A 253 -21.18 3.89 22.34
C GLY A 253 -22.64 4.19 22.03
N ILE A 254 -23.57 3.37 22.52
CA ILE A 254 -25.01 3.58 22.34
C ILE A 254 -25.62 4.26 23.57
N ASP A 255 -25.86 3.49 24.64
CA ASP A 255 -26.48 4.00 25.87
C ASP A 255 -25.45 4.48 26.89
N ASP A 256 -24.32 3.77 26.94
CA ASP A 256 -23.24 4.05 27.87
C ASP A 256 -21.87 3.87 27.19
N ALA A 257 -20.87 4.57 27.73
CA ALA A 257 -19.47 4.37 27.40
C ALA A 257 -18.77 3.57 28.51
N PRO A 258 -17.78 2.71 28.18
CA PRO A 258 -17.01 2.01 29.19
C PRO A 258 -16.37 3.00 30.18
N PRO A 259 -16.46 2.76 31.49
CA PRO A 259 -15.86 3.64 32.49
C PRO A 259 -14.32 3.61 32.42
N GLY A 260 -13.66 4.70 32.81
CA GLY A 260 -12.19 4.78 32.90
C GLY A 260 -11.59 6.04 32.29
N SER A 261 -12.35 6.74 31.45
CA SER A 261 -12.00 8.03 30.86
C SER A 261 -13.25 8.92 30.68
N ASP A 262 -13.09 10.04 29.99
CA ASP A 262 -14.13 10.98 29.56
C ASP A 262 -14.79 10.60 28.22
N LEU A 263 -14.55 9.38 27.71
CA LEU A 263 -15.24 8.86 26.53
C LEU A 263 -16.77 8.92 26.70
N ALA A 264 -17.45 9.65 25.82
CA ALA A 264 -18.90 9.76 25.77
C ALA A 264 -19.50 8.91 24.64
N PRO A 265 -20.77 8.46 24.74
CA PRO A 265 -21.44 7.72 23.65
C PRO A 265 -21.39 8.46 22.30
N ASP A 266 -21.60 9.77 22.28
CA ASP A 266 -21.56 10.60 21.07
C ASP A 266 -20.20 10.63 20.36
N TYR A 267 -19.13 10.17 21.01
CA TYR A 267 -17.82 10.05 20.38
C TYR A 267 -17.85 9.06 19.21
N PHE A 268 -18.65 8.00 19.30
CA PHE A 268 -18.72 6.94 18.29
C PHE A 268 -19.28 7.44 16.96
N ASN A 269 -20.09 8.51 16.96
CA ASN A 269 -20.55 9.18 15.76
C ASN A 269 -19.45 10.00 15.05
N GLN A 270 -18.28 10.16 15.68
CA GLN A 270 -17.16 10.99 15.20
C GLN A 270 -15.89 10.17 14.95
N VAL A 271 -15.94 8.84 15.12
CA VAL A 271 -14.81 7.96 14.88
C VAL A 271 -14.55 7.86 13.38
N GLU A 272 -13.30 8.08 12.98
CA GLU A 272 -12.85 8.10 11.59
C GLU A 272 -11.96 6.90 11.27
N ALA A 273 -11.30 6.34 12.28
CA ALA A 273 -10.49 5.14 12.16
C ALA A 273 -10.56 4.31 13.44
N TRP A 274 -10.33 3.01 13.30
CA TRP A 274 -10.21 2.11 14.43
C TRP A 274 -9.25 0.96 14.12
N ARG A 275 -8.64 0.39 15.17
CA ARG A 275 -7.67 -0.70 15.06
C ARG A 275 -7.56 -1.52 16.33
N ILE A 276 -7.15 -2.76 16.19
CA ILE A 276 -6.70 -3.60 17.30
C ILE A 276 -5.17 -3.62 17.32
N GLY A 277 -4.61 -3.62 18.52
CA GLY A 277 -3.19 -3.90 18.69
C GLY A 277 -2.87 -4.29 20.12
N PRO A 278 -1.67 -4.87 20.34
CA PRO A 278 -1.16 -5.03 21.68
C PRO A 278 -1.04 -3.62 22.29
N ARG A 279 -1.42 -3.50 23.56
CA ARG A 279 -1.59 -2.20 24.21
C ARG A 279 -0.35 -1.33 24.10
N ASP A 280 0.83 -1.93 24.23
CA ASP A 280 2.16 -1.29 24.18
C ASP A 280 2.56 -0.78 22.79
N ALA A 281 1.83 -1.13 21.72
CA ALA A 281 2.07 -0.65 20.36
C ALA A 281 1.16 0.52 19.94
N VAL A 282 0.26 1.01 20.82
CA VAL A 282 -0.57 2.17 20.53
C VAL A 282 0.33 3.42 20.44
N ALA A 283 0.20 4.17 19.33
CA ALA A 283 1.07 5.31 19.07
C ALA A 283 0.88 6.41 20.12
N HIS A 284 1.96 6.76 20.81
CA HIS A 284 1.98 7.83 21.79
C HIS A 284 2.24 9.19 21.12
N TYR A 285 1.31 10.13 21.25
CA TYR A 285 1.65 11.54 21.09
C TYR A 285 2.26 12.06 22.41
N VAL A 286 3.27 12.92 22.29
CA VAL A 286 4.16 13.34 23.38
C VAL A 286 3.37 13.96 24.55
N GLY A 287 3.48 13.37 25.74
CA GLY A 287 2.96 13.93 27.00
C GLY A 287 1.88 13.10 27.68
N ASP A 288 2.32 12.09 28.45
CA ASP A 288 1.60 11.38 29.52
C ASP A 288 0.19 10.81 29.27
N ALA A 289 0.16 9.54 28.87
CA ALA A 289 -0.70 8.55 29.52
C ALA A 289 0.00 7.18 29.48
N ARG A 290 0.34 6.62 30.65
CA ARG A 290 0.78 5.22 30.73
C ARG A 290 -0.41 4.36 30.32
N LEU A 291 -0.21 3.50 29.31
CA LEU A 291 -1.23 2.58 28.85
C LEU A 291 -1.76 1.76 30.04
N PRO A 292 -3.08 1.58 30.16
CA PRO A 292 -3.67 0.88 31.29
C PRO A 292 -3.29 -0.59 31.28
N GLU A 293 -2.91 -1.10 32.45
CA GLU A 293 -2.61 -2.53 32.66
C GLU A 293 -3.90 -3.36 32.55
N GLY A 294 -3.79 -4.54 31.95
CA GLY A 294 -4.89 -5.49 31.85
C GLY A 294 -4.62 -6.56 30.79
N PRO A 295 -5.32 -7.70 30.86
CA PRO A 295 -5.21 -8.76 29.87
C PRO A 295 -5.80 -8.34 28.52
N GLY A 296 -5.29 -8.93 27.45
CA GLY A 296 -5.87 -8.89 26.11
C GLY A 296 -5.53 -7.63 25.30
N ASP A 297 -5.95 -7.68 24.05
CA ASP A 297 -5.80 -6.62 23.08
C ASP A 297 -6.66 -5.39 23.42
N ALA A 298 -6.27 -4.22 22.92
CA ALA A 298 -7.07 -3.00 23.02
C ALA A 298 -7.63 -2.59 21.66
N LEU A 299 -8.91 -2.23 21.67
CA LEU A 299 -9.54 -1.59 20.52
C LEU A 299 -9.33 -0.09 20.61
N THR A 300 -8.65 0.51 19.65
CA THR A 300 -8.40 1.95 19.59
C THR A 300 -9.34 2.62 18.60
N LEU A 301 -9.99 3.70 19.03
CA LEU A 301 -10.93 4.53 18.28
C LEU A 301 -10.33 5.91 18.10
N GLU A 302 -10.16 6.33 16.85
CA GLU A 302 -9.44 7.54 16.48
C GLU A 302 -10.36 8.48 15.69
N ARG A 303 -10.32 9.75 16.08
CA ARG A 303 -10.69 10.87 15.23
C ARG A 303 -9.37 11.47 14.76
N ILE A 304 -9.07 11.28 13.48
CA ILE A 304 -7.73 11.50 12.93
C ILE A 304 -7.30 12.94 13.23
N GLU A 305 -6.09 13.08 13.77
CA GLU A 305 -5.49 14.37 14.17
C GLU A 305 -6.28 15.16 15.23
N LYS A 306 -7.22 14.53 15.95
CA LYS A 306 -8.06 15.23 16.94
C LYS A 306 -8.10 14.54 18.28
N SER A 307 -8.36 13.24 18.34
CA SER A 307 -8.42 12.51 19.60
C SER A 307 -8.34 11.01 19.41
N ALA A 308 -7.90 10.29 20.45
CA ALA A 308 -7.95 8.84 20.46
C ALA A 308 -8.33 8.28 21.83
N TYR A 309 -9.12 7.21 21.81
CA TYR A 309 -9.49 6.44 23.00
C TYR A 309 -9.25 4.96 22.74
N SER A 310 -8.96 4.18 23.78
CA SER A 310 -9.01 2.72 23.70
C SER A 310 -10.07 2.13 24.59
N LEU A 311 -10.72 1.08 24.10
CA LEU A 311 -11.52 0.14 24.88
C LEU A 311 -10.67 -1.09 25.19
N TYR A 312 -10.69 -1.54 26.43
CA TYR A 312 -9.83 -2.63 26.87
C TYR A 312 -10.45 -3.44 28.02
N TRP A 313 -10.13 -4.73 28.13
CA TRP A 313 -10.60 -5.56 29.23
C TRP A 313 -9.70 -5.43 30.46
N ASN A 314 -10.27 -5.17 31.64
CA ASN A 314 -9.48 -5.08 32.87
C ASN A 314 -9.43 -6.39 33.68
N GLY A 315 -9.85 -7.50 33.09
CA GLY A 315 -10.03 -8.79 33.77
C GLY A 315 -11.46 -9.06 34.27
N ALA A 316 -12.33 -8.04 34.27
CA ALA A 316 -13.72 -8.20 34.72
C ALA A 316 -14.76 -7.47 33.86
N ALA A 317 -14.40 -6.32 33.28
CA ALA A 317 -15.25 -5.54 32.41
C ALA A 317 -14.41 -4.72 31.42
N PHE A 318 -15.06 -4.27 30.34
CA PHE A 318 -14.48 -3.26 29.47
C PHE A 318 -14.32 -1.93 30.20
N ARG A 319 -13.20 -1.27 29.93
CA ARG A 319 -12.83 0.07 30.40
C ARG A 319 -12.41 0.92 29.22
N SER A 320 -12.45 2.23 29.41
CA SER A 320 -11.93 3.19 28.43
C SER A 320 -10.65 3.87 28.93
N HIS A 321 -9.82 4.28 27.99
CA HIS A 321 -8.64 5.09 28.23
C HIS A 321 -8.55 6.19 27.19
N HIS A 322 -8.26 7.41 27.64
CA HIS A 322 -8.04 8.56 26.79
C HIS A 322 -6.54 8.71 26.51
N HIS A 323 -6.15 8.73 25.24
CA HIS A 323 -4.75 8.89 24.85
C HIS A 323 -4.38 10.35 24.67
N TYR A 324 -5.18 11.09 23.90
CA TYR A 324 -4.95 12.50 23.63
C TYR A 324 -6.22 13.17 23.10
N THR A 325 -6.29 14.48 23.27
CA THR A 325 -7.18 15.39 22.54
C THR A 325 -6.35 16.60 22.13
N LEU A 326 -6.29 16.89 20.83
CA LEU A 326 -5.72 18.11 20.31
C LEU A 326 -6.79 19.19 20.36
N VAL A 327 -6.54 20.21 21.19
CA VAL A 327 -7.37 21.42 21.23
C VAL A 327 -6.91 22.30 20.07
N GLU A 328 -7.78 22.54 19.08
CA GLU A 328 -7.53 23.58 18.07
C GLU A 328 -7.32 24.93 18.82
N PRO A 329 -6.21 25.65 18.56
CA PRO A 329 -5.83 26.85 19.31
C PRO A 329 -6.81 28.02 19.19
#